data_AF-A0A3R6L8L7-F1
#
_entry.id   AF-A0A3R6L8L7-F1
#
_cell.length_a   1.000
_cell.length_b   1.000
_cell.length_c   1.000
_cell.angle_alpha   90.00
_cell.angle_beta   90.00
_cell.angle_gamma   90.00
#
_symmetry.space_group_name_H-M   'P 1'
#
loop_
_entity.id
_entity.type
_entity.pdbx_description
1 polymer ?
#
loop_
_entity_poly.entity_id
_entity_poly.type
_entity_poly.pdbx_seq_one_letter_code
_entity_poly.pdbx_strand_id
1 'polypeptide(L)'
;MSQIEEHKKLVDFVHDVYVRKNHDYGDSFGRSFKKYGIVAALVRMEDKWNRLENLAGGAKQKVMDESIRDTCLDLANYCLMTVMELDRKKAVENQRIFEEQVKSEIAQDHIIVDDFVDEVNEVIEKGTGELVIPDKLEKEKKPIDEGKVMALYKAKWSQAKIADEMGCSQSRISQIIKANKE
;
A
#
# COMPACT_ATOMS: atom_id res chain seq x y z
N MET A 1 12.06 -37.23 12.36
CA MET A 1 11.58 -35.88 12.01
C MET A 1 10.33 -36.04 11.19
N SER A 2 9.35 -35.16 11.35
CA SER A 2 8.17 -35.14 10.50
C SER A 2 8.50 -34.52 9.13
N GLN A 3 7.73 -34.86 8.09
CA GLN A 3 7.89 -34.26 6.76
C GLN A 3 7.77 -32.72 6.80
N ILE A 4 6.95 -32.20 7.72
CA ILE A 4 6.77 -30.76 7.96
C ILE A 4 8.06 -30.12 8.49
N GLU A 5 8.72 -30.77 9.44
CA GLU A 5 10.00 -30.29 9.99
C GLU A 5 11.11 -30.29 8.95
N GLU A 6 11.18 -31.32 8.11
CA GLU A 6 12.16 -31.40 7.02
C GLU A 6 11.93 -30.32 5.97
N HIS A 7 10.68 -30.12 5.55
CA HIS A 7 10.32 -29.03 4.65
C HIS A 7 10.69 -27.67 5.22
N LYS A 8 10.37 -27.42 6.50
CA LYS A 8 10.73 -26.16 7.17
C LYS A 8 12.25 -25.92 7.14
N LYS A 9 13.06 -26.94 7.44
CA LYS A 9 14.53 -26.83 7.37
C LYS A 9 15.03 -26.47 5.99
N LEU A 10 14.40 -26.99 4.93
CA LEU A 10 14.76 -26.63 3.56
C LEU A 10 14.41 -25.18 3.24
N VAL A 11 13.24 -24.69 3.67
CA VAL A 11 12.85 -23.29 3.51
C VAL A 11 13.78 -22.36 4.28
N ASP A 12 14.11 -22.70 5.53
CA ASP A 12 15.06 -21.93 6.35
C ASP A 12 16.44 -21.89 5.67
N PHE A 13 16.91 -23.00 5.12
CA PHE A 13 18.16 -23.04 4.35
C PHE A 13 18.11 -22.17 3.08
N VAL A 14 17.00 -22.19 2.34
CA VAL A 14 16.82 -21.33 1.15
C VAL A 14 16.87 -19.85 1.55
N HIS A 15 16.27 -19.49 2.68
CA HIS A 15 16.35 -18.14 3.24
C HIS A 15 17.79 -17.74 3.57
N ASP A 16 18.56 -18.61 4.23
CA ASP A 16 19.97 -18.34 4.55
C ASP A 16 20.82 -18.16 3.28
N VAL A 17 20.56 -18.95 2.24
CA VAL A 17 21.21 -18.78 0.92
C VAL A 17 20.86 -17.42 0.31
N TYR A 18 19.58 -17.01 0.37
CA TYR A 18 19.15 -15.70 -0.09
C TYR A 18 19.88 -14.58 0.65
N VAL A 19 19.94 -14.63 1.98
CA VAL A 19 20.60 -13.61 2.81
C VAL A 19 22.08 -13.48 2.44
N ARG A 20 22.81 -14.61 2.35
CA ARG A 20 24.23 -14.61 1.97
C ARG A 20 24.45 -14.04 0.57
N LYS A 21 23.70 -14.52 -0.42
CA LYS A 21 23.83 -14.03 -1.81
C LYS A 21 23.47 -12.55 -1.92
N ASN A 22 22.45 -12.08 -1.21
CA ASN A 22 22.05 -10.68 -1.22
C ASN A 22 23.07 -9.78 -0.51
N HIS A 23 23.78 -10.28 0.51
CA HIS A 23 24.91 -9.59 1.11
C HIS A 23 26.07 -9.45 0.10
N ASP A 24 26.42 -10.51 -0.62
CA ASP A 24 27.59 -10.54 -1.49
C ASP A 24 27.39 -9.79 -2.82
N TYR A 25 26.17 -9.84 -3.38
CA TYR A 25 25.87 -9.30 -4.73
C TYR A 25 24.86 -8.14 -4.73
N GLY A 26 24.30 -7.80 -3.56
CA GLY A 26 23.17 -6.87 -3.44
C GLY A 26 21.91 -7.37 -4.15
N ASP A 27 20.97 -6.44 -4.35
CA ASP A 27 19.69 -6.71 -5.04
C ASP A 27 19.84 -6.79 -6.58
N SER A 28 20.66 -7.72 -7.06
CA SER A 28 20.93 -7.90 -8.49
C SER A 28 19.70 -8.37 -9.27
N PHE A 29 18.92 -9.26 -8.65
CA PHE A 29 17.69 -9.77 -9.24
C PHE A 29 16.61 -8.70 -9.32
N GLY A 30 16.33 -7.97 -8.24
CA GLY A 30 15.31 -6.94 -8.25
C GLY A 30 15.62 -5.82 -9.24
N ARG A 31 16.90 -5.46 -9.43
CA ARG A 31 17.32 -4.55 -10.52
C ARG A 31 16.97 -5.10 -11.91
N SER A 32 17.24 -6.38 -12.15
CA SER A 32 16.93 -7.04 -13.44
C SER A 32 15.42 -7.14 -13.67
N PHE A 33 14.66 -7.49 -12.62
CA PHE A 33 13.20 -7.58 -12.67
C PHE A 33 12.55 -6.22 -12.90
N LYS A 34 13.04 -5.14 -12.26
CA LYS A 34 12.55 -3.78 -12.52
C LYS A 34 12.76 -3.35 -13.97
N LYS A 35 13.87 -3.77 -14.59
CA LYS A 35 14.22 -3.39 -15.96
C LYS A 35 13.49 -4.22 -17.02
N TYR A 36 13.37 -5.53 -16.82
CA TYR A 36 12.88 -6.47 -17.84
C TYR A 36 11.58 -7.19 -17.45
N GLY A 37 11.04 -6.91 -16.26
CA GLY A 37 9.84 -7.55 -15.73
C GLY A 37 10.01 -9.05 -15.50
N ILE A 38 8.91 -9.78 -15.69
CA ILE A 38 8.84 -11.23 -15.48
C ILE A 38 9.81 -12.02 -16.39
N VAL A 39 10.20 -11.46 -17.54
CA VAL A 39 11.16 -12.10 -18.46
C VAL A 39 12.51 -12.31 -17.78
N ALA A 40 12.96 -11.39 -16.91
CA ALA A 40 14.20 -11.59 -16.16
C ALA A 40 14.13 -12.80 -15.22
N ALA A 41 12.96 -13.08 -14.63
CA ALA A 41 12.76 -14.26 -13.80
C ALA A 41 12.79 -15.54 -14.64
N LEU A 42 12.04 -15.54 -15.75
CA LEU A 42 11.93 -16.71 -16.64
C LEU A 42 13.30 -17.15 -17.17
N VAL A 43 14.11 -16.22 -17.69
CA VAL A 43 15.45 -16.54 -18.21
C VAL A 43 16.34 -17.15 -17.12
N ARG A 44 16.29 -16.62 -15.89
CA ARG A 44 17.12 -17.14 -14.79
C ARG A 44 16.67 -18.51 -14.30
N MET A 45 15.36 -18.76 -14.32
CA MET A 45 14.81 -20.08 -14.02
C MET A 45 15.14 -21.07 -15.13
N GLU A 46 15.05 -20.67 -16.40
CA GLU A 46 15.41 -21.48 -17.56
C GLU A 46 16.88 -21.90 -17.52
N ASP A 47 17.81 -20.99 -17.18
CA ASP A 47 19.22 -21.34 -16.97
C ASP A 47 19.41 -22.47 -15.94
N LYS A 48 18.61 -22.48 -14.86
CA LYS A 48 18.67 -23.49 -13.80
C LYS A 48 17.92 -24.76 -14.19
N TRP A 49 16.84 -24.64 -14.94
CA TRP A 49 16.10 -25.77 -15.47
C TRP A 49 16.94 -26.55 -16.48
N ASN A 50 17.57 -25.86 -17.42
CA ASN A 50 18.49 -26.47 -18.39
C ASN A 50 19.65 -27.18 -17.68
N ARG A 51 20.16 -26.61 -16.57
CA ARG A 51 21.14 -27.31 -15.73
C ARG A 51 20.57 -28.57 -15.10
N LEU A 52 19.36 -28.50 -14.55
CA LEU A 52 18.67 -29.64 -13.95
C LEU A 52 18.47 -30.77 -14.96
N GLU A 53 18.01 -30.46 -16.17
CA GLU A 53 17.84 -31.44 -17.26
C GLU A 53 19.16 -32.10 -17.63
N ASN A 54 20.25 -31.33 -17.76
CA ASN A 54 21.57 -31.88 -18.06
C ASN A 54 22.08 -32.82 -16.96
N LEU A 55 21.91 -32.45 -15.69
CA LEU A 55 22.31 -33.28 -14.55
C LEU A 55 21.46 -34.54 -14.44
N ALA A 56 20.14 -34.44 -14.66
CA ALA A 56 19.22 -35.57 -14.66
C ALA A 56 19.46 -36.53 -15.83
N GLY A 57 19.88 -36.01 -16.99
CA GLY A 57 20.20 -36.77 -18.20
C GLY A 57 21.53 -37.54 -18.15
N GLY A 58 22.24 -37.55 -17.01
CA GLY A 58 23.47 -38.30 -16.84
C GLY A 58 24.70 -37.67 -17.50
N ALA A 59 24.64 -36.38 -17.86
CA ALA A 59 25.83 -35.66 -18.31
C ALA A 59 26.88 -35.67 -17.19
N LYS A 60 28.15 -35.95 -17.53
CA LYS A 60 29.25 -35.90 -16.54
C LYS A 60 29.28 -34.51 -15.90
N GLN A 61 29.00 -34.46 -14.60
CA GLN A 61 29.03 -33.25 -13.80
C GLN A 61 30.44 -32.64 -13.87
N LYS A 62 30.58 -31.51 -14.58
CA LYS A 62 31.87 -30.81 -14.74
C LYS A 62 32.21 -29.92 -13.56
N VAL A 63 31.22 -29.59 -12.72
CA VAL A 63 31.35 -28.72 -11.55
C VAL A 63 30.90 -29.50 -10.32
N MET A 64 31.83 -29.82 -9.42
CA MET A 64 31.60 -30.66 -8.24
C MET A 64 30.55 -30.08 -7.30
N ASP A 65 30.40 -28.75 -7.26
CA ASP A 65 29.60 -28.04 -6.27
C ASP A 65 28.18 -27.67 -6.76
N GLU A 66 27.74 -28.18 -7.91
CA GLU A 66 26.42 -27.89 -8.49
C GLU A 66 25.58 -29.16 -8.64
N SER A 67 25.08 -29.69 -7.52
CA SER A 67 24.25 -30.90 -7.53
C SER A 67 22.81 -30.65 -8.01
N ILE A 68 22.07 -31.73 -8.30
CA ILE A 68 20.62 -31.68 -8.56
C ILE A 68 19.90 -30.99 -7.39
N ARG A 69 20.27 -31.33 -6.15
CA ARG A 69 19.68 -30.75 -4.94
C ARG A 69 19.90 -29.24 -4.90
N ASP A 70 21.11 -28.77 -5.15
CA ASP A 70 21.43 -27.34 -5.10
C ASP A 70 20.69 -26.58 -6.21
N THR A 71 20.57 -27.19 -7.39
CA THR A 71 19.82 -26.62 -8.51
C THR A 71 18.33 -26.47 -8.19
N CYS A 72 17.72 -27.48 -7.54
CA CYS A 72 16.33 -27.39 -7.08
C CYS A 72 16.15 -26.28 -6.03
N LEU A 73 17.10 -26.10 -5.11
CA LEU A 73 17.05 -25.05 -4.09
C LEU A 73 17.24 -23.66 -4.69
N ASP A 74 18.11 -23.51 -5.69
CA ASP A 74 18.25 -22.28 -6.47
C ASP A 74 16.95 -21.93 -7.19
N LEU A 75 16.28 -22.90 -7.83
CA LEU A 75 14.98 -22.71 -8.46
C LEU A 75 13.93 -22.25 -7.46
N ALA A 76 13.85 -22.90 -6.29
CA ALA A 76 12.95 -22.48 -5.22
C ALA A 76 13.20 -21.02 -4.80
N ASN A 77 14.46 -20.63 -4.68
CA ASN A 77 14.83 -19.25 -4.33
C ASN A 77 14.43 -18.24 -5.41
N TYR A 78 14.68 -18.56 -6.69
CA TYR A 78 14.25 -17.71 -7.81
C TYR A 78 12.72 -17.57 -7.86
N CYS A 79 11.97 -18.63 -7.57
CA CYS A 79 10.51 -18.57 -7.46
C CYS A 79 10.08 -17.61 -6.34
N LEU A 80 10.66 -17.74 -5.15
CA LEU A 80 10.36 -16.85 -4.02
C LEU A 80 10.69 -15.39 -4.33
N MET A 81 11.87 -15.12 -4.88
CA MET A 81 12.29 -13.77 -5.27
C MET A 81 11.36 -13.17 -6.33
N THR A 82 10.86 -14.00 -7.26
CA THR A 82 9.88 -13.58 -8.27
C THR A 82 8.55 -13.20 -7.64
N VAL A 83 8.04 -14.00 -6.70
CA VAL A 83 6.81 -13.69 -5.96
C VAL A 83 6.97 -12.37 -5.20
N MET A 84 8.10 -12.16 -4.52
CA MET A 84 8.39 -10.90 -3.82
C MET A 84 8.30 -9.67 -4.74
N GLU A 85 8.79 -9.76 -5.97
CA GLU A 85 8.71 -8.66 -6.94
C GLU A 85 7.30 -8.46 -7.50
N LEU A 86 6.55 -9.55 -7.73
CA LEU A 86 5.15 -9.48 -8.16
C LEU A 86 4.27 -8.82 -7.10
N ASP A 87 4.46 -9.19 -5.83
CA ASP A 87 3.73 -8.61 -4.70
C ASP A 87 4.07 -7.13 -4.53
N ARG A 88 5.36 -6.76 -4.65
CA ARG A 88 5.78 -5.35 -4.66
C ARG A 88 5.11 -4.57 -5.79
N LYS A 89 5.11 -5.12 -7.00
CA LYS A 89 4.48 -4.46 -8.16
C LYS A 89 2.99 -4.25 -7.94
N LYS A 90 2.29 -5.25 -7.39
CA LYS A 90 0.86 -5.17 -7.07
C LYS A 90 0.57 -4.14 -5.99
N ALA A 91 1.40 -4.06 -4.95
CA ALA A 91 1.24 -3.04 -3.90
C ALA A 91 1.38 -1.61 -4.45
N VAL A 92 2.38 -1.37 -5.31
CA VAL A 92 2.57 -0.07 -5.97
C VAL A 92 1.39 0.28 -6.88
N GLU A 93 0.88 -0.69 -7.62
CA GLU A 93 -0.29 -0.50 -8.49
C GLU A 93 -1.53 -0.12 -7.67
N ASN A 94 -1.81 -0.85 -6.58
CA ASN A 94 -2.92 -0.55 -5.70
C ASN A 94 -2.83 0.87 -5.10
N GLN A 95 -1.62 1.30 -4.74
CA GLN A 95 -1.40 2.66 -4.23
C GLN A 95 -1.67 3.72 -5.30
N ARG A 96 -1.24 3.50 -6.53
CA ARG A 96 -1.52 4.43 -7.64
C ARG A 96 -3.01 4.55 -7.94
N ILE A 97 -3.71 3.41 -7.99
CA ILE A 97 -5.16 3.38 -8.19
C ILE A 97 -5.86 4.18 -7.08
N PHE A 98 -5.44 4.00 -5.83
CA PHE A 98 -5.98 4.78 -4.71
C PHE A 98 -5.70 6.28 -4.86
N GLU A 99 -4.47 6.67 -5.20
CA GLU A 99 -4.11 8.08 -5.41
C GLU A 99 -4.88 8.71 -6.58
N GLU A 100 -5.14 7.96 -7.65
CA GLU A 100 -5.94 8.41 -8.80
C GLU A 100 -7.42 8.56 -8.43
N GLN A 101 -7.97 7.60 -7.68
CA GLN A 101 -9.34 7.68 -7.16
C GLN A 101 -9.53 8.92 -6.28
N VAL A 102 -8.63 9.15 -5.32
CA VAL A 102 -8.67 10.33 -4.44
C VAL A 102 -8.57 11.63 -5.24
N LYS A 103 -7.68 11.70 -6.25
CA LYS A 103 -7.59 12.89 -7.12
C LYS A 103 -8.87 13.12 -7.91
N SER A 104 -9.50 12.05 -8.41
CA SER A 104 -10.76 12.16 -9.17
C SER A 104 -11.91 12.60 -8.29
N GLU A 105 -12.00 12.11 -7.05
CA GLU A 105 -13.00 12.52 -6.07
C GLU A 105 -12.81 13.99 -5.66
N ILE A 106 -11.58 14.42 -5.36
CA ILE A 106 -11.29 15.82 -5.03
C ILE A 106 -11.60 16.75 -6.21
N ALA A 107 -11.26 16.35 -7.45
CA ALA A 107 -11.59 17.13 -8.63
C ALA A 107 -13.11 17.24 -8.83
N GLN A 108 -13.84 16.15 -8.61
CA GLN A 108 -15.30 16.14 -8.68
C GLN A 108 -15.94 17.03 -7.61
N ASP A 109 -15.44 16.98 -6.37
CA ASP A 109 -15.88 17.86 -5.29
C ASP A 109 -15.60 19.34 -5.61
N HIS A 110 -14.45 19.67 -6.21
CA HIS A 110 -14.11 21.04 -6.61
C HIS A 110 -15.04 21.57 -7.70
N ILE A 111 -15.36 20.75 -8.71
CA ILE A 111 -16.31 21.12 -9.78
C ILE A 111 -17.69 21.41 -9.19
N ILE A 112 -18.19 20.57 -8.27
CA ILE A 112 -19.48 20.79 -7.61
C ILE A 112 -19.50 22.13 -6.85
N VAL A 113 -18.39 22.49 -6.20
CA VAL A 113 -18.28 23.76 -5.47
C VAL A 113 -18.26 24.95 -6.42
N ASP A 114 -17.52 24.87 -7.53
CA ASP A 114 -17.47 25.94 -8.52
C ASP A 114 -18.85 26.16 -9.17
N ASP A 115 -19.51 25.09 -9.61
CA ASP A 115 -20.86 25.13 -10.22
C ASP A 115 -21.88 25.76 -9.25
N PHE A 116 -21.80 25.42 -7.95
CA PHE A 116 -22.67 25.99 -6.92
C PHE A 116 -22.41 27.48 -6.67
N VAL A 117 -21.15 27.91 -6.68
CA VAL A 117 -20.79 29.33 -6.48
C VAL A 117 -21.30 30.19 -7.64
N ASP A 118 -21.22 29.68 -8.86
CA ASP A 118 -21.75 30.37 -10.05
C ASP A 118 -23.28 30.53 -9.98
N GLU A 119 -24.00 29.48 -9.57
CA GLU A 119 -25.46 29.52 -9.38
C GLU A 119 -25.88 30.52 -8.29
N VAL A 120 -25.14 30.58 -7.17
CA VAL A 120 -25.38 31.55 -6.10
C VAL A 120 -25.16 32.99 -6.57
N ASN A 121 -24.09 33.25 -7.32
CA ASN A 121 -23.81 34.58 -7.86
C ASN A 121 -24.93 35.05 -8.81
N GLU A 122 -25.45 34.15 -9.65
CA GLU A 122 -26.54 34.48 -10.56
C GLU A 122 -27.86 34.81 -9.82
N VAL A 123 -28.14 34.11 -8.72
CA VAL A 123 -29.31 34.39 -7.86
C VAL A 123 -29.18 35.74 -7.14
N ILE A 124 -27.97 36.10 -6.68
CA ILE A 124 -27.70 37.39 -6.03
C ILE A 124 -27.93 38.54 -7.03
N GLU A 125 -27.50 38.41 -8.28
CA GLU A 125 -27.71 39.43 -9.31
C GLU A 125 -29.19 39.63 -9.67
N LYS A 126 -29.99 38.55 -9.62
CA LYS A 126 -31.43 38.58 -9.97
C LYS A 126 -32.35 38.97 -8.82
N GLY A 127 -31.83 39.19 -7.61
CA GLY A 127 -32.51 39.85 -6.49
C GLY A 127 -33.40 38.96 -5.60
N THR A 128 -33.93 37.83 -6.10
CA THR A 128 -34.54 36.76 -5.29
C THR A 128 -34.62 35.45 -6.08
N GLY A 129 -34.17 34.33 -5.49
CA GLY A 129 -34.26 32.99 -6.08
C GLY A 129 -34.25 31.89 -5.01
N GLU A 130 -34.82 30.74 -5.35
CA GLU A 130 -34.87 29.55 -4.49
C GLU A 130 -33.60 28.73 -4.71
N LEU A 131 -32.80 28.54 -3.66
CA LEU A 131 -31.50 27.84 -3.74
C LEU A 131 -31.68 26.39 -3.28
N VAL A 132 -31.41 25.43 -4.16
CA VAL A 132 -31.42 23.99 -3.81
C VAL A 132 -29.98 23.56 -3.57
N ILE A 133 -29.66 23.21 -2.31
CA ILE A 133 -28.33 22.72 -1.94
C ILE A 133 -28.20 21.26 -2.42
N PRO A 134 -27.19 20.90 -3.23
CA PRO A 134 -26.96 19.52 -3.63
C PRO A 134 -26.68 18.60 -2.43
N ASP A 135 -27.34 17.43 -2.36
CA ASP A 135 -27.21 16.45 -1.26
C ASP A 135 -25.75 16.05 -0.93
N LYS A 136 -24.83 16.13 -1.90
CA LYS A 136 -23.40 15.81 -1.70
C LYS A 136 -22.58 16.88 -0.95
N LEU A 137 -23.12 18.10 -0.81
CA LEU A 137 -22.53 19.16 0.03
C LEU A 137 -22.86 18.97 1.52
N GLU A 138 -23.84 18.14 1.84
CA GLU A 138 -24.01 17.61 3.19
C GLU A 138 -22.91 16.57 3.44
N LYS A 139 -21.69 17.03 3.75
CA LYS A 139 -20.78 16.19 4.55
C LYS A 139 -21.55 15.86 5.82
N GLU A 140 -22.08 14.66 5.93
CA GLU A 140 -22.65 14.13 7.17
C GLU A 140 -21.63 14.45 8.27
N LYS A 141 -21.91 15.48 9.06
CA LYS A 141 -21.06 15.87 10.18
C LYS A 141 -21.18 14.71 11.15
N LYS A 142 -20.22 13.78 11.11
CA LYS A 142 -20.17 12.66 12.07
C LYS A 142 -20.50 13.23 13.44
N PRO A 143 -21.57 12.74 14.10
CA PRO A 143 -22.03 13.34 15.35
C PRO A 143 -20.87 13.27 16.35
N ILE A 144 -20.35 14.45 16.73
CA ILE A 144 -19.27 14.57 17.69
C ILE A 144 -19.91 14.45 19.06
N ASP A 145 -19.38 13.56 19.89
CA ASP A 145 -19.77 13.45 21.30
C ASP A 145 -19.29 14.70 22.06
N GLU A 146 -20.19 15.68 22.21
CA GLU A 146 -19.93 16.93 22.92
C GLU A 146 -19.59 16.69 24.40
N GLY A 147 -20.14 15.63 25.00
CA GLY A 147 -19.84 15.24 26.38
C GLY A 147 -18.37 14.85 26.55
N LYS A 148 -17.83 14.08 25.60
CA LYS A 148 -16.40 13.71 25.57
C LYS A 148 -15.51 14.93 25.36
N VAL A 149 -15.89 15.86 24.47
CA VAL A 149 -15.17 17.13 24.24
C VAL A 149 -15.09 17.95 25.53
N MET A 150 -16.21 18.11 26.25
CA MET A 150 -16.25 18.89 27.48
C MET A 150 -15.51 18.22 28.64
N ALA A 151 -15.49 16.88 28.71
CA ALA A 151 -14.68 16.15 29.67
C ALA A 151 -13.17 16.39 29.46
N LEU A 152 -12.70 16.30 28.20
CA LEU A 152 -11.31 16.57 27.85
C LEU A 152 -10.92 18.03 28.09
N TYR A 153 -11.83 18.96 27.79
CA TYR A 153 -11.63 20.38 28.09
C TYR A 153 -11.52 20.65 29.60
N LYS A 154 -12.40 20.04 30.42
CA LYS A 154 -12.32 20.10 31.90
C LYS A 154 -11.03 19.46 32.42
N ALA A 155 -10.51 18.44 31.75
CA ALA A 155 -9.20 17.83 32.02
C ALA A 155 -7.99 18.70 31.56
N LYS A 156 -8.23 19.96 31.14
CA LYS A 156 -7.22 20.94 30.71
C LYS A 156 -6.42 20.52 29.46
N TRP A 157 -7.00 19.71 28.58
CA TRP A 157 -6.40 19.46 27.28
C TRP A 157 -6.49 20.70 26.39
N SER A 158 -5.49 20.93 25.55
CA SER A 158 -5.53 22.01 24.56
C SER A 158 -6.57 21.70 23.47
N GLN A 159 -7.22 22.73 22.94
CA GLN A 159 -8.22 22.56 21.87
C GLN A 159 -7.64 21.85 20.65
N ALA A 160 -6.35 22.06 20.35
CA ALA A 160 -5.59 21.33 19.35
C ALA A 160 -5.60 19.82 19.58
N LYS A 161 -5.21 19.41 20.78
CA LYS A 161 -5.13 18.00 21.14
C LYS A 161 -6.51 17.33 21.15
N ILE A 162 -7.55 18.07 21.54
CA ILE A 162 -8.93 17.58 21.51
C ILE A 162 -9.40 17.44 20.05
N ALA A 163 -9.04 18.37 19.17
CA ALA A 163 -9.39 18.32 17.75
C ALA A 163 -8.76 17.10 17.06
N ASP A 164 -7.47 16.82 17.35
CA ASP A 164 -6.77 15.64 16.86
C ASP A 164 -7.40 14.32 17.37
N GLU A 165 -7.70 14.24 18.67
CA GLU A 165 -8.34 13.08 19.30
C GLU A 165 -9.76 12.82 18.76
N MET A 166 -10.49 13.89 18.41
CA MET A 166 -11.86 13.81 17.90
C MET A 166 -11.93 13.78 16.37
N GLY A 167 -10.79 13.83 15.67
CA GLY A 167 -10.72 13.82 14.21
C GLY A 167 -11.45 14.97 13.54
N CYS A 168 -11.40 16.18 14.11
CA CYS A 168 -12.13 17.35 13.62
C CYS A 168 -11.27 18.63 13.67
N SER A 169 -11.80 19.77 13.20
CA SER A 169 -11.07 21.04 13.23
C SER A 169 -11.13 21.72 14.61
N GLN A 170 -10.08 22.47 14.97
CA GLN A 170 -10.07 23.25 16.21
C GLN A 170 -11.21 24.26 16.30
N SER A 171 -11.59 24.89 15.18
CA SER A 171 -12.73 25.80 15.12
C SER A 171 -14.03 25.12 15.55
N ARG A 172 -14.21 23.85 15.20
CA ARG A 172 -15.38 23.06 15.61
C ARG A 172 -15.39 22.79 17.11
N ILE A 173 -14.24 22.45 17.70
CA ILE A 173 -14.09 22.28 19.16
C ILE A 173 -14.36 23.60 19.91
N SER A 174 -13.86 24.71 19.39
CA SER A 174 -14.08 26.05 19.97
C SER A 174 -15.57 26.42 20.00
N GLN A 175 -16.31 26.13 18.91
CA GLN A 175 -17.77 26.32 18.85
C GLN A 175 -18.52 25.47 19.89
N ILE A 176 -18.16 24.19 20.03
CA ILE A 176 -18.80 23.28 21.01
C ILE A 176 -18.56 23.75 22.45
N ILE A 177 -17.33 24.16 22.78
CA ILE A 177 -16.99 24.67 24.12
C ILE A 177 -17.74 25.97 24.41
N LYS A 178 -17.92 26.85 23.41
CA LYS A 178 -18.66 28.10 23.58
C LYS A 178 -20.15 27.84 23.82
N ALA A 179 -20.75 26.94 23.05
CA ALA A 179 -22.17 26.58 23.18
C ALA A 179 -22.52 25.89 24.50
N ASN A 180 -21.58 25.14 25.10
CA ASN A 180 -21.78 24.43 26.37
C ASN A 180 -21.32 25.23 27.61
N LYS A 181 -20.93 26.50 27.44
CA LYS A 181 -20.54 27.43 28.52
C LYS A 181 -21.62 28.47 28.84
N GLU A 182 -22.63 28.60 27.99
CA GLU A 182 -23.88 29.32 28.27
C GLU A 182 -24.82 28.43 29.11
#